data_AF-A0A914QJJ0-F1
#
_entry.id   AF-A0A914QJJ0-F1
#
_cell.length_a   1.000
_cell.length_b   1.000
_cell.length_c   1.000
_cell.angle_alpha   90.00
_cell.angle_beta   90.00
_cell.angle_gamma   90.00
#
_symmetry.space_group_name_H-M   'P 1'
#
loop_
_entity.id
_entity.type
_entity.pdbx_description
1 polymer ?
#
loop_
_entity_poly.entity_id
_entity_poly.type
_entity_poly.pdbx_seq_one_letter_code
_entity_poly.pdbx_strand_id
1 'polypeptide(L)'
;MLFRLIKIYLLFFSVGIPAALSTTWRIFVLWAIASTCVPYLHAIFHLISSVAGYHVFVMFSLVDIQRRSNEHKFTPRVKYFPVDKASWYTVPYITLHERNSSHIE
;
A
#
# COMPACT_ATOMS: atom_id res chain seq x y z
N MET A 1 1.78 -27.46 4.82
CA MET A 1 1.24 -26.12 5.16
C MET A 1 -0.17 -25.90 4.59
N LEU A 2 -0.38 -26.12 3.28
CA LEU A 2 -1.67 -25.96 2.58
C LEU A 2 -2.85 -26.72 3.23
N PHE A 3 -2.69 -28.01 3.53
CA PHE A 3 -3.72 -28.82 4.18
C PHE A 3 -4.15 -28.30 5.56
N ARG A 4 -3.28 -27.54 6.24
CA ARG A 4 -3.57 -26.93 7.54
C ARG A 4 -4.47 -25.70 7.38
N LEU A 5 -4.20 -24.87 6.37
CA LEU A 5 -5.01 -23.69 6.03
C LEU A 5 -6.42 -24.08 5.57
N ILE A 6 -6.54 -25.11 4.73
CA ILE A 6 -7.83 -25.63 4.26
C ILE A 6 -8.65 -26.15 5.44
N LYS A 7 -8.04 -26.92 6.34
CA LYS A 7 -8.73 -27.43 7.55
C LYS A 7 -9.23 -26.30 8.47
N ILE A 8 -8.42 -25.27 8.69
CA ILE A 8 -8.80 -24.13 9.54
C ILE A 8 -9.96 -23.34 8.90
N TYR A 9 -9.92 -23.11 7.59
CA TYR A 9 -10.99 -22.42 6.89
C TYR A 9 -12.31 -23.21 6.92
N LEU A 10 -12.27 -24.52 6.65
CA LEU A 10 -13.46 -25.38 6.70
C LEU A 10 -14.07 -25.43 8.11
N LEU A 11 -13.24 -25.42 9.16
CA LEU A 11 -13.69 -25.33 10.54
C LEU A 11 -14.41 -24.01 10.82
N PHE A 12 -13.85 -22.87 10.40
CA PHE A 12 -14.49 -21.56 10.60
C PHE A 12 -15.78 -21.41 9.80
N PHE A 13 -15.85 -22.03 8.61
CA PHE A 13 -17.07 -22.09 7.81
C PHE A 13 -18.13 -22.97 8.49
N SER A 14 -17.77 -24.15 8.98
CA SER A 14 -18.71 -25.07 9.66
C SER A 14 -19.26 -24.51 10.97
N VAL A 15 -18.46 -23.68 11.66
CA VAL A 15 -18.87 -23.01 12.92
C VAL A 15 -19.59 -21.67 12.66
N GLY A 16 -19.73 -21.25 11.40
CA GLY A 16 -20.53 -20.07 11.02
C GLY A 16 -19.93 -18.73 11.44
N ILE A 17 -18.60 -18.63 11.55
CA ILE A 17 -17.93 -17.37 11.92
C ILE A 17 -18.23 -16.30 10.86
N PRO A 18 -18.80 -15.13 11.22
CA PRO A 18 -19.21 -14.11 10.25
C PRO A 18 -18.09 -13.66 9.31
N ALA A 19 -16.87 -13.55 9.82
CA ALA A 19 -15.70 -13.21 9.02
C ALA A 19 -15.42 -14.25 7.91
N ALA A 20 -15.57 -15.55 8.20
CA ALA A 20 -15.37 -16.64 7.24
C ALA A 20 -16.49 -16.76 6.19
N LEU A 21 -17.66 -16.18 6.48
CA LEU A 21 -18.78 -16.12 5.53
C LEU A 21 -18.66 -14.93 4.58
N SER A 22 -17.86 -13.91 4.93
CA SER A 22 -17.69 -12.71 4.10
C SER A 22 -16.98 -13.02 2.78
N THR A 23 -17.44 -12.38 1.70
CA THR A 23 -16.86 -12.53 0.35
C THR A 23 -15.38 -12.18 0.32
N THR A 24 -14.97 -11.16 1.06
CA THR A 24 -13.56 -10.74 1.19
C THR A 24 -12.69 -11.86 1.72
N TRP A 25 -13.13 -12.56 2.77
CA TRP A 25 -12.34 -13.63 3.38
C TRP A 25 -12.29 -14.89 2.52
N ARG A 26 -13.38 -15.19 1.80
CA ARG A 26 -13.39 -16.28 0.82
C ARG A 26 -12.38 -16.04 -0.30
N ILE A 27 -12.36 -14.83 -0.86
CA ILE A 27 -11.40 -14.45 -1.91
C ILE A 27 -9.97 -14.54 -1.37
N PHE A 28 -9.72 -14.05 -0.15
CA PHE A 28 -8.39 -14.08 0.46
C PHE A 28 -7.89 -15.51 0.70
N VAL A 29 -8.76 -16.41 1.16
CA VAL A 29 -8.40 -17.82 1.38
C VAL A 29 -8.16 -18.56 0.06
N LEU A 30 -9.02 -18.36 -0.95
CA LEU A 30 -8.81 -18.94 -2.28
C LEU A 30 -7.50 -18.45 -2.91
N TRP A 31 -7.20 -17.17 -2.75
CA TRP A 31 -5.95 -16.59 -3.21
C TRP A 31 -4.73 -17.11 -2.42
N ALA A 32 -4.85 -17.33 -1.11
CA ALA A 32 -3.81 -17.94 -0.28
C ALA A 32 -3.59 -19.44 -0.57
N ILE A 33 -4.62 -20.16 -1.01
CA ILE A 33 -4.49 -21.54 -1.49
C ILE A 33 -3.76 -21.54 -2.84
N ALA A 34 -4.20 -20.70 -3.78
CA ALA A 34 -3.56 -20.56 -5.08
C ALA A 34 -2.09 -20.17 -4.93
N SER A 35 -1.75 -19.25 -4.03
CA SER A 35 -0.38 -18.78 -3.81
C SER A 35 0.59 -19.87 -3.35
N THR A 36 0.13 -20.91 -2.66
CA THR A 36 1.00 -22.04 -2.33
C THR A 36 1.47 -22.84 -3.54
N CYS A 37 0.69 -22.80 -4.64
CA CYS A 37 1.02 -23.43 -5.90
C CYS A 37 1.73 -22.47 -6.87
N VAL A 38 1.61 -21.15 -6.64
CA VAL A 38 2.25 -20.09 -7.45
C VAL A 38 2.92 -19.02 -6.57
N PRO A 39 3.97 -19.38 -5.79
CA PRO A 39 4.57 -18.48 -4.79
C PRO A 39 5.14 -17.20 -5.41
N TYR A 40 5.69 -17.29 -6.62
CA TYR A 40 6.22 -16.12 -7.34
C TYR A 40 5.11 -15.16 -7.78
N LEU A 41 3.95 -15.66 -8.24
CA LEU A 41 2.83 -14.82 -8.63
C LEU A 41 2.25 -14.07 -7.41
N HIS A 42 2.19 -14.74 -6.26
CA HIS A 42 1.78 -14.15 -5.00
C HIS A 42 2.73 -13.04 -4.53
N ALA A 43 4.04 -13.26 -4.64
CA ALA A 43 5.04 -12.24 -4.36
C ALA A 43 4.91 -11.03 -5.30
N ILE A 44 4.68 -11.26 -6.59
CA ILE A 44 4.45 -10.20 -7.58
C ILE A 44 3.18 -9.40 -7.26
N PHE A 45 2.08 -10.08 -6.89
CA PHE A 45 0.85 -9.40 -6.48
C PHE A 45 1.10 -8.51 -5.26
N HIS A 46 1.77 -9.02 -4.24
CA HIS A 46 2.13 -8.23 -3.08
C HIS A 46 2.96 -7.01 -3.47
N LEU A 47 3.99 -7.20 -4.31
CA LEU A 47 4.82 -6.10 -4.79
C LEU A 47 4.00 -5.02 -5.52
N ILE A 48 3.16 -5.40 -6.48
CA ILE A 48 2.32 -4.45 -7.25
C ILE A 48 1.30 -3.77 -6.33
N SER A 49 0.67 -4.52 -5.43
CA SER A 49 -0.32 -3.97 -4.49
C SER A 49 0.32 -2.98 -3.51
N SER A 50 1.54 -3.25 -3.03
CA SER A 50 2.30 -2.34 -2.18
C SER A 50 2.68 -1.06 -2.91
N VAL A 51 3.12 -1.17 -4.17
CA VAL A 51 3.39 0.01 -5.02
C VAL A 51 2.12 0.84 -5.22
N ALA A 52 1.00 0.21 -5.60
CA ALA A 52 -0.27 0.91 -5.77
C ALA A 52 -0.73 1.59 -4.46
N GLY A 53 -0.67 0.88 -3.35
CA GLY A 53 -1.01 1.41 -2.02
C GLY A 53 -0.13 2.59 -1.61
N TYR A 54 1.16 2.53 -1.90
CA TYR A 54 2.09 3.64 -1.67
C TYR A 54 1.73 4.89 -2.48
N HIS A 55 1.41 4.73 -3.78
CA HIS A 55 0.99 5.86 -4.62
C HIS A 55 -0.30 6.52 -4.10
N VAL A 56 -1.28 5.72 -3.69
CA VAL A 56 -2.51 6.22 -3.05
C VAL A 56 -2.19 6.97 -1.77
N PHE A 57 -1.34 6.41 -0.91
CA PHE A 57 -0.88 7.06 0.31
C PHE A 57 -0.22 8.43 0.05
N VAL A 58 0.70 8.51 -0.93
CA VAL A 58 1.34 9.77 -1.33
C VAL A 58 0.30 10.77 -1.83
N MET A 59 -0.63 10.36 -2.68
CA MET A 59 -1.69 11.23 -3.20
C MET A 59 -2.55 11.81 -2.06
N PHE A 60 -3.07 10.96 -1.17
CA PHE A 60 -3.89 11.42 -0.04
C PHE A 60 -3.11 12.30 0.94
N SER A 61 -1.84 12.00 1.17
CA SER A 61 -0.97 12.84 2.00
C SER A 61 -0.81 14.25 1.40
N LEU A 62 -0.62 14.36 0.08
CA LEU A 62 -0.57 15.67 -0.59
C LEU A 62 -1.88 16.44 -0.45
N VAL A 63 -3.03 15.76 -0.63
CA VAL A 63 -4.35 16.38 -0.46
C VAL A 63 -4.56 16.88 0.97
N ASP A 64 -4.19 16.10 1.98
CA ASP A 64 -4.33 16.50 3.39
C ASP A 64 -3.43 17.71 3.72
N ILE A 65 -2.17 17.70 3.28
CA ILE A 65 -1.26 18.85 3.44
C ILE A 65 -1.83 20.09 2.75
N GLN A 66 -2.33 19.97 1.50
CA GLN A 66 -2.92 21.11 0.80
C GLN A 66 -4.17 21.64 1.48
N ARG A 67 -5.03 20.75 1.99
CA ARG A 67 -6.24 21.12 2.74
C ARG A 67 -5.92 21.90 4.01
N ARG A 68 -4.83 21.58 4.69
CA ARG A 68 -4.36 22.25 5.92
C ARG A 68 -3.33 23.34 5.67
N SER A 69 -3.23 23.84 4.45
CA SER A 69 -2.22 24.84 4.05
C SER A 69 -2.26 26.16 4.81
N ASN A 70 -3.37 26.46 5.49
CA ASN A 70 -3.54 27.61 6.38
C ASN A 70 -3.13 27.33 7.84
N GLU A 71 -2.97 26.06 8.21
CA GLU A 71 -2.59 25.62 9.56
C GLU A 71 -1.07 25.41 9.69
N HIS A 72 -0.34 25.40 8.57
CA HIS A 72 1.12 25.19 8.55
C HIS A 72 1.84 26.10 7.55
N LYS A 73 3.14 26.29 7.80
CA LYS A 73 4.03 27.08 6.92
C LYS A 73 4.72 26.24 5.85
N PHE A 74 4.40 24.96 5.72
CA PHE A 74 5.05 24.09 4.74
C PHE A 74 4.33 24.09 3.39
N THR A 75 5.10 23.87 2.33
CA THR A 75 4.65 23.61 0.96
C THR A 75 5.19 22.24 0.56
N PRO A 76 4.33 21.27 0.20
CA PRO A 76 4.78 19.96 -0.21
C PRO A 76 5.41 20.01 -1.61
N ARG A 77 6.51 19.29 -1.80
CA ARG A 77 7.12 19.02 -3.11
C ARG A 77 7.34 17.52 -3.28
N VAL A 78 6.91 16.98 -4.42
CA VAL A 78 7.17 15.59 -4.79
C VAL A 78 8.54 15.49 -5.43
N LYS A 79 9.37 14.58 -4.92
CA LYS A 79 10.65 14.19 -5.51
C LYS A 79 10.60 12.70 -5.87
N TYR A 80 11.54 12.25 -6.69
CA TYR A 80 11.60 10.87 -7.16
C TYR A 80 12.94 10.24 -6.79
N PHE A 81 12.92 8.96 -6.39
CA PHE A 81 14.11 8.18 -6.11
C PHE A 81 14.09 6.85 -6.90
N PRO A 82 15.21 6.41 -7.48
CA PRO A 82 16.48 7.14 -7.62
C PRO A 82 16.31 8.38 -8.52
N VAL A 83 17.18 9.38 -8.31
CA VAL A 83 17.16 10.64 -9.09
C VAL A 83 17.74 10.43 -10.50
N ASP A 84 18.40 9.30 -10.72
CA ASP A 84 19.03 8.97 -11.99
C ASP A 84 17.97 8.78 -13.10
N LYS A 85 18.17 9.50 -14.21
CA LYS A 85 17.31 9.43 -15.40
C LYS A 85 17.47 8.12 -16.16
N ALA A 86 18.50 7.33 -15.86
CA ALA A 86 18.71 6.01 -16.46
C ALA A 86 17.88 4.89 -15.79
N SER A 87 17.22 5.14 -14.66
CA SER A 87 16.42 4.11 -13.98
C SER A 87 15.08 3.89 -14.69
N TRP A 88 14.76 2.63 -15.00
CA TRP A 88 13.48 2.22 -15.57
C TRP A 88 12.31 2.35 -14.58
N TYR A 89 12.60 2.57 -13.29
CA TYR A 89 11.61 2.75 -12.24
C TYR A 89 12.05 3.79 -11.21
N THR A 90 11.12 4.65 -10.81
CA THR A 90 11.31 5.68 -9.78
C THR A 90 10.10 5.75 -8.84
N VAL A 91 10.35 5.99 -7.57
CA VAL A 91 9.34 6.06 -6.51
C VAL A 91 9.15 7.51 -6.07
N PRO A 92 7.91 8.04 -6.08
CA PRO A 92 7.63 9.41 -5.65
C PRO A 92 7.61 9.52 -4.13
N TYR A 93 8.34 10.45 -3.53
CA TYR A 93 8.27 10.75 -2.09
C TYR A 93 8.00 12.24 -1.85
N ILE A 94 7.40 12.54 -0.70
CA ILE A 94 7.03 13.91 -0.32
C ILE A 94 8.16 14.55 0.47
N THR A 95 8.52 15.77 0.08
CA THR A 95 9.39 16.66 0.84
C THR A 95 8.62 17.90 1.25
N LEU A 96 8.93 18.45 2.42
CA LEU A 96 8.30 19.66 2.95
C LEU A 96 9.30 20.80 2.85
N HIS A 97 8.90 21.91 2.22
CA HIS A 97 9.67 23.14 2.19
C HIS A 97 8.94 24.21 2.99
N GLU A 98 9.66 24.98 3.81
CA GLU A 98 9.06 26.11 4.51
C GLU A 98 8.75 27.25 3.53
N ARG A 99 7.60 27.90 3.70
CA ARG A 99 7.08 28.97 2.85
C ARG A 99 7.85 30.28 3.06
N ASN A 100 8.46 30.46 4.23
CA ASN A 100 9.21 31.66 4.63
C ASN A 100 10.56 31.29 5.29
N SER A 101 11.57 31.00 4.47
CA SER A 101 12.99 31.14 4.84
C SER A 101 13.74 31.91 3.74
N SER A 102 13.07 32.90 3.13
CA SER A 102 13.68 33.89 2.22
C SER A 102 13.75 35.27 2.88
N HIS A 103 14.06 35.30 4.17
CA HIS A 103 14.58 36.47 4.88
C HIS A 103 15.41 35.96 6.06
N ILE A 104 16.71 36.31 6.08
CA ILE A 104 17.78 35.87 7.00
C ILE A 104 18.30 34.47 6.61
N GLU A 105 19.48 34.26 6.03
CA GLU A 105 20.70 35.04 5.74
C GLU A 105 21.30 34.55 4.41
#